data_AF-A0A5K1BA23-F1
#
_entry.id   AF-A0A5K1BA23-F1
#
_cell.length_a   1.000
_cell.length_b   1.000
_cell.length_c   1.000
_cell.angle_alpha   90.00
_cell.angle_beta   90.00
_cell.angle_gamma   90.00
#
_symmetry.space_group_name_H-M   'P 1'
#
loop_
_entity.id
_entity.type
_entity.pdbx_description
1 polymer ?
#
loop_
_entity_poly.entity_id
_entity_poly.type
_entity_poly.pdbx_seq_one_letter_code
_entity_poly.pdbx_strand_id
1 'polypeptide(L)' 'VDISMNTHLKTVKLTVKGKNPVTLDHLSVRGNNIRYYILPDSLNLETLLVEETPRVKPKKPTA' A
#
# COMPACT_ATOMS: atom_id res chain seq x y z
N VAL A 1 -4.11 2.42 -1.06
CA VAL A 1 -4.15 0.98 -0.72
C VAL A 1 -4.89 0.87 0.59
N ASP A 2 -5.83 -0.05 0.73
CA ASP A 2 -6.55 -0.26 1.99
C ASP A 2 -5.94 -1.38 2.84
N ILE A 3 -6.50 -1.63 4.02
CA ILE A 3 -6.05 -2.67 4.97
C ILE A 3 -6.10 -4.08 4.34
N SER A 4 -7.04 -4.31 3.42
CA SER A 4 -7.16 -5.56 2.67
C SER A 4 -6.29 -5.61 1.41
N MET A 5 -5.38 -4.65 1.26
CA MET A 5 -4.46 -4.49 0.14
C MET A 5 -5.12 -4.18 -1.20
N ASN A 6 -6.39 -3.76 -1.25
CA ASN A 6 -6.97 -3.32 -2.51
C ASN A 6 -6.24 -2.06 -2.98
N THR A 7 -5.84 -2.09 -4.24
CA THR A 7 -4.98 -1.06 -4.82
C THR A 7 -5.69 -0.39 -5.98
N HIS A 8 -5.87 0.92 -5.85
CA HIS A 8 -6.38 1.79 -6.89
C HIS A 8 -5.21 2.52 -7.53
N LEU A 9 -5.06 2.37 -8.84
CA LEU A 9 -3.99 2.93 -9.64
C LEU A 9 -4.57 3.93 -10.65
N LYS A 10 -3.78 4.95 -10.97
CA LYS A 10 -4.08 5.95 -11.99
C LYS A 10 -2.97 5.94 -13.05
N THR A 11 -3.33 6.17 -14.31
CA THR A 11 -2.42 6.21 -15.47
C THR A 11 -1.55 4.95 -15.54
N VAL A 12 -2.19 3.83 -15.88
CA VAL A 12 -1.61 2.49 -15.77
C VAL A 12 -1.23 1.95 -17.14
N LYS A 13 -0.04 1.37 -17.24
CA LYS A 13 0.35 0.51 -18.36
C LYS A 13 0.27 -0.94 -17.90
N LEU A 14 -0.81 -1.63 -18.28
CA LEU A 14 -1.06 -3.03 -17.94
C LEU A 14 -0.43 -3.94 -19.00
N THR A 15 0.31 -4.96 -18.59
CA THR A 15 0.80 -6.01 -19.51
C THR A 15 0.34 -7.37 -19.00
N VAL A 16 -0.67 -7.93 -19.67
CA VAL A 16 -1.14 -9.29 -19.37
C VAL A 16 -0.17 -10.29 -19.98
N LYS A 17 0.09 -11.40 -19.29
CA LYS A 17 0.97 -12.47 -19.78
C LYS A 17 0.57 -12.89 -21.20
N GLY A 18 1.51 -12.85 -22.14
CA GLY A 18 1.30 -13.23 -23.53
C GLY A 18 0.46 -12.25 -24.35
N LYS A 19 0.21 -11.04 -23.85
CA LYS A 19 -0.52 -9.98 -24.58
C LYS A 19 0.30 -8.70 -24.61
N ASN A 20 -0.03 -7.85 -25.58
CA ASN A 20 0.58 -6.53 -25.70
C ASN A 20 0.17 -5.62 -24.52
N PRO A 21 1.03 -4.67 -24.12
CA PRO A 21 0.68 -3.67 -23.12
C PRO A 21 -0.51 -2.80 -23.53
N VAL A 22 -1.36 -2.46 -22.57
CA VAL A 22 -2.53 -1.57 -22.75
C VAL A 22 -2.47 -0.45 -21.73
N THR A 23 -2.78 0.77 -22.17
CA THR A 23 -2.87 1.96 -21.30
C THR A 23 -4.29 2.13 -20.79
N LEU A 24 -4.43 2.43 -19.50
CA LEU A 24 -5.70 2.64 -18.82
C LEU A 24 -5.61 3.89 -17.94
N ASP A 25 -6.67 4.68 -17.86
CA ASP A 25 -6.71 5.85 -16.98
C ASP A 25 -6.80 5.46 -15.51
N HIS A 26 -7.58 4.42 -15.21
CA HIS A 26 -7.80 3.92 -13.86
C HIS A 26 -7.85 2.38 -13.84
N LEU A 27 -7.25 1.77 -12.81
CA LEU A 27 -7.32 0.33 -12.57
C LEU A 27 -7.47 0.08 -11.06
N SER A 28 -8.35 -0.85 -10.69
CA SER A 28 -8.48 -1.32 -9.32
C SER A 28 -8.17 -2.81 -9.25
N VAL A 29 -7.27 -3.21 -8.37
CA VAL A 29 -6.85 -4.60 -8.17
C VAL A 29 -7.23 -5.03 -6.76
N ARG A 30 -7.94 -6.15 -6.66
CA ARG A 30 -8.27 -6.75 -5.36
C ARG A 30 -7.02 -7.27 -4.68
N GLY A 31 -6.82 -6.93 -3.41
CA GLY A 31 -5.56 -7.16 -2.70
C GLY A 31 -5.12 -8.62 -2.62
N ASN A 32 -6.08 -9.55 -2.53
CA ASN A 32 -5.78 -10.98 -2.46
C ASN A 32 -5.10 -11.55 -3.71
N ASN A 33 -5.19 -10.86 -4.86
CA ASN A 33 -4.57 -11.31 -6.10
C ASN A 33 -3.15 -10.74 -6.28
N ILE A 34 -2.69 -9.87 -5.38
CA ILE A 34 -1.41 -9.18 -5.47
C ILE A 34 -0.34 -10.05 -4.79
N ARG A 35 0.75 -10.32 -5.51
CA ARG A 35 1.86 -11.17 -5.00
C ARG A 35 3.04 -10.37 -4.49
N TYR A 36 3.33 -9.23 -5.11
CA TYR A 36 4.45 -8.37 -4.76
C TYR A 36 4.17 -6.93 -5.19
N TYR A 37 4.83 -5.99 -4.52
CA TYR A 37 4.93 -4.60 -4.92
C TYR A 37 6.39 -4.29 -5.25
N ILE A 38 6.59 -3.51 -6.29
CA ILE A 38 7.88 -2.88 -6.57
C ILE A 38 7.74 -1.46 -6.05
N LEU A 39 8.45 -1.16 -4.96
CA LEU A 39 8.45 0.17 -4.34
C LEU A 39 9.60 1.01 -4.90
N PRO A 40 9.51 2.35 -4.84
CA PRO A 40 10.64 3.21 -5.21
C PRO A 40 11.85 2.94 -4.30
N ASP A 41 13.05 2.91 -4.88
CA ASP A 41 14.31 2.68 -4.15
C ASP A 41 14.57 3.75 -3.08
N SER A 42 14.01 4.95 -3.25
CA SER A 42 14.12 6.07 -2.32
C SER A 42 13.19 5.97 -1.09
N LEU A 43 12.34 4.96 -1.03
CA LEU A 43 11.41 4.80 0.09
C LEU A 43 12.14 4.28 1.34
N ASN A 44 12.21 5.11 2.39
CA ASN A 44 12.82 4.71 3.66
C ASN A 44 11.86 3.81 4.47
N LEU A 45 11.96 2.49 4.25
CA LEU A 45 11.13 1.50 4.94
C LEU A 45 11.37 1.45 6.44
N GLU A 46 12.61 1.65 6.91
CA GLU A 46 12.96 1.54 8.34
C GLU A 46 12.14 2.52 9.18
N THR A 47 12.02 3.76 8.72
CA THR A 47 11.21 4.79 9.41
C THR A 47 9.71 4.51 9.39
N LEU A 48 9.22 3.82 8.36
CA LEU A 48 7.80 3.53 8.18
C LEU A 48 7.35 2.26 8.90
N LEU A 49 8.29 1.34 9.18
CA LEU A 49 8.04 0.07 9.84
C LEU A 49 8.24 0.12 11.35
N VAL A 50 8.50 1.30 11.92
CA VAL A 50 8.57 1.45 13.39
C VAL A 50 7.19 1.17 13.97
N GLU A 51 7.10 0.14 14.80
CA GLU A 51 5.89 -0.13 15.58
C GLU A 51 5.56 1.12 16.42
N GLU A 52 4.35 1.65 16.31
CA GLU A 52 3.88 2.66 17.26
C GLU A 52 3.93 2.02 18.66
N THR A 53 4.96 2.32 19.45
CA THR A 53 4.96 2.02 20.88
C THR A 53 3.66 2.59 21.43
N PRO A 54 2.85 1.79 22.17
CA PRO A 54 1.54 2.25 22.60
C PRO A 54 1.70 3.56 23.36
N ARG A 55 1.14 4.64 22.81
CA ARG A 55 1.15 5.96 23.45
C ARG A 55 0.54 5.78 24.83
N VAL A 56 1.37 5.83 25.86
CA VAL A 56 0.92 5.72 27.26
C VAL A 56 -0.06 6.86 27.49
N LYS A 57 -1.36 6.55 27.50
CA LYS A 57 -2.38 7.54 27.84
C LYS A 57 -2.09 8.01 29.26
N PRO A 58 -1.89 9.32 29.50
CA PRO A 58 -1.67 9.80 30.86
C PRO A 58 -2.88 9.39 31.71
N LYS A 59 -2.63 8.74 32.84
CA LYS A 59 -3.69 8.40 33.80
C LYS A 59 -4.37 9.69 34.21
N LYS A 60 -5.70 9.76 34.06
CA LYS A 60 -6.49 10.86 34.63
C LYS A 60 -6.18 10.94 36.13
N PRO A 61 -5.91 12.14 36.69
CA PRO A 61 -5.85 12.31 38.13
C PRO A 61 -7.18 11.84 38.72
N THR A 62 -7.14 10.84 39.60
CA THR A 62 -8.25 10.55 40.50
C THR A 62 -8.36 11.73 41.46
N ALA A 63 -9.53 12.36 41.50
CA ALA A 63 -9.89 13.41 42.44
C ALA A 63 -9.86 12.89 43.88
#